data_AF-A0AAW7NI73-F1
#
_entry.id   AF-A0AAW7NI73-F1
#
_cell.length_a   1.000
_cell.length_b   1.000
_cell.length_c   1.000
_cell.angle_alpha   90.00
_cell.angle_beta   90.00
_cell.angle_gamma   90.00
#
_symmetry.space_group_name_H-M   'P 1'
#
loop_
_entity.id
_entity.type
_entity.pdbx_description
1 polymer ?
#
loop_
_entity_poly.entity_id
_entity_poly.type
_entity_poly.pdbx_seq_one_letter_code
_entity_poly.pdbx_strand_id
1 'polypeptide(L)'
;MNVVKDNEFWKEVYYYMEKHDCYKDEAVKAVEEQFNNKKQKRIEIIEAVKEKLICAGIPEKDSLKFAETAPFVNSLTGASVERMVRSFIDLFKKGERAKQ
;
A
#
# COMPACT_ATOMS: atom_id res chain seq x y z
N MET A 1 18.28 21.79 -17.89
CA MET A 1 17.42 20.58 -17.97
C MET A 1 17.69 19.71 -16.75
N ASN A 2 16.90 19.82 -15.69
CA ASN A 2 17.17 19.16 -14.40
C ASN A 2 15.93 18.43 -13.85
N VAL A 3 15.12 17.85 -14.74
CA VAL A 3 13.83 17.21 -14.38
C VAL A 3 13.94 15.68 -14.21
N VAL A 4 15.07 15.08 -14.59
CA VAL A 4 15.18 13.61 -14.70
C VAL A 4 15.75 12.95 -13.43
N LYS A 5 16.37 13.71 -12.51
CA LYS A 5 17.12 13.12 -11.37
C LYS A 5 16.27 12.65 -10.18
N ASP A 6 15.04 13.14 -10.03
CA ASP A 6 14.19 12.85 -8.85
C ASP A 6 12.90 12.09 -9.17
N ASN A 7 12.74 11.59 -10.39
CA ASN A 7 11.58 10.78 -10.74
C ASN A 7 11.93 9.29 -10.67
N GLU A 8 11.58 8.65 -9.56
CA GLU A 8 11.77 7.22 -9.28
C GLU A 8 11.25 6.33 -10.42
N PHE A 9 10.18 6.76 -11.10
CA PHE A 9 9.66 6.11 -12.28
C PHE A 9 10.69 6.04 -13.43
N TRP A 10 11.35 7.14 -13.77
CA TRP A 10 12.33 7.15 -14.86
C TRP A 10 13.58 6.34 -14.50
N LYS A 11 13.96 6.29 -13.21
CA LYS A 11 15.03 5.40 -12.74
C LYS A 11 14.67 3.93 -12.94
N GLU A 12 13.45 3.51 -12.59
CA GLU A 12 12.99 2.14 -12.86
C GLU A 12 12.89 1.84 -14.36
N VAL A 13 12.43 2.79 -15.19
CA VAL A 13 12.40 2.63 -16.66
C VAL A 13 13.80 2.40 -17.22
N TYR A 14 14.78 3.23 -16.88
CA TYR A 14 16.15 3.07 -17.38
C TYR A 14 16.77 1.75 -16.89
N TYR A 15 16.55 1.38 -15.63
CA TYR A 15 17.02 0.10 -15.10
C TYR A 15 16.38 -1.10 -15.81
N TYR A 16 15.07 -1.03 -16.10
CA TYR A 16 14.37 -2.07 -16.84
C TYR A 16 14.91 -2.20 -18.27
N MET A 17 15.15 -1.08 -18.95
CA MET A 17 15.78 -1.07 -20.28
C MET A 17 17.15 -1.74 -20.27
N GLU A 18 18.04 -1.37 -19.34
CA GLU A 18 19.39 -1.96 -19.23
C GLU A 18 19.34 -3.46 -18.93
N LYS A 19 18.40 -3.89 -18.07
CA LYS A 19 18.29 -5.29 -17.65
C LYS A 19 17.67 -6.19 -18.73
N HIS A 20 16.74 -5.66 -19.51
CA HIS A 20 15.95 -6.42 -20.47
C HIS A 20 16.33 -6.15 -21.94
N ASP A 21 17.30 -5.27 -22.17
CA ASP A 21 17.77 -4.83 -23.50
C ASP A 21 16.60 -4.45 -24.43
N CYS A 22 15.71 -3.58 -23.94
CA CYS A 22 14.47 -3.22 -24.63
C CYS A 22 14.35 -1.73 -24.92
N TYR A 23 13.48 -1.39 -25.86
CA TYR A 23 13.24 0.01 -26.25
C TYR A 23 12.50 0.76 -25.14
N LYS A 24 12.72 2.08 -25.10
CA LYS A 24 12.14 2.97 -24.08
C LYS A 24 10.63 2.82 -23.97
N ASP A 25 9.92 2.74 -25.09
CA ASP A 25 8.46 2.65 -25.09
C ASP A 25 7.96 1.31 -24.53
N GLU A 26 8.71 0.22 -24.70
CA GLU A 26 8.41 -1.08 -24.12
C GLU A 26 8.68 -1.10 -22.60
N ALA A 27 9.80 -0.51 -22.18
CA ALA A 27 10.13 -0.36 -20.77
C ALA A 27 9.16 0.55 -20.02
N VAL A 28 8.73 1.66 -20.64
CA VAL A 28 7.71 2.57 -20.08
C VAL A 28 6.42 1.80 -19.85
N LYS A 29 5.90 1.07 -20.84
CA LYS A 29 4.68 0.27 -20.68
C LYS A 29 4.81 -0.76 -19.56
N ALA A 30 5.92 -1.50 -19.52
CA ALA A 30 6.14 -2.53 -18.51
C ALA A 30 6.21 -1.94 -17.09
N VAL A 31 6.90 -0.81 -16.91
CA VAL A 31 7.02 -0.13 -15.61
C VAL A 31 5.69 0.53 -15.22
N GLU A 32 4.98 1.18 -16.14
CA GLU A 32 3.63 1.71 -15.90
C GLU A 32 2.66 0.62 -15.45
N GLU A 33 2.69 -0.53 -16.11
CA GLU A 33 1.85 -1.68 -15.76
C GLU A 33 2.23 -2.26 -14.39
N GLN A 34 3.52 -2.29 -14.03
CA GLN A 34 3.95 -2.64 -12.67
C GLN A 34 3.48 -1.62 -11.62
N PHE A 35 3.53 -0.31 -11.91
CA PHE A 35 3.04 0.73 -11.01
C PHE A 35 1.53 0.67 -10.84
N ASN A 36 0.79 0.45 -11.93
CA ASN A 36 -0.67 0.29 -11.90
C ASN A 36 -1.07 -0.97 -11.12
N ASN A 37 -0.38 -2.09 -11.35
CA ASN A 37 -0.60 -3.31 -10.58
C ASN A 37 -0.27 -3.13 -9.08
N LYS A 38 0.82 -2.42 -8.75
CA LYS A 38 1.15 -2.06 -7.35
C LYS A 38 0.04 -1.20 -6.73
N LYS A 39 -0.49 -0.23 -7.47
CA LYS A 39 -1.58 0.66 -7.03
C LYS A 39 -2.89 -0.12 -6.80
N GLN A 40 -3.22 -1.05 -7.69
CA GLN A 40 -4.42 -1.86 -7.58
C GLN A 40 -4.35 -2.83 -6.39
N LYS A 41 -3.22 -3.52 -6.21
CA LYS A 41 -2.96 -4.34 -5.02
C LYS A 41 -3.04 -3.53 -3.73
N ARG A 42 -2.56 -2.29 -3.75
CA ARG A 42 -2.67 -1.35 -2.63
C ARG A 42 -4.14 -1.05 -2.28
N ILE A 43 -4.99 -0.82 -3.28
CA ILE A 43 -6.43 -0.58 -3.07
C ILE A 43 -7.10 -1.82 -2.45
N GLU A 44 -6.83 -3.01 -2.99
CA GLU A 44 -7.39 -4.28 -2.48
C GLU A 44 -7.00 -4.53 -1.01
N ILE A 45 -5.74 -4.26 -0.64
CA ILE A 45 -5.28 -4.39 0.75
C ILE A 45 -5.98 -3.39 1.66
N ILE A 46 -6.15 -2.13 1.21
CA ILE A 46 -6.86 -1.10 1.97
C ILE A 46 -8.31 -1.55 2.23
N GLU A 47 -9.01 -2.02 1.20
CA GLU A 47 -10.39 -2.48 1.32
C GLU A 47 -10.52 -3.69 2.26
N ALA A 48 -9.68 -4.71 2.08
CA ALA A 48 -9.70 -5.91 2.92
C ALA A 48 -9.39 -5.61 4.40
N VAL A 49 -8.50 -4.65 4.68
CA VAL A 49 -8.21 -4.22 6.06
C VAL A 49 -9.37 -3.39 6.61
N LYS A 50 -9.92 -2.46 5.82
CA LYS A 50 -11.08 -1.64 6.21
C LYS A 50 -12.25 -2.53 6.62
N GLU A 51 -12.60 -3.52 5.80
CA GLU A 51 -13.69 -4.45 6.09
C GLU A 51 -13.49 -5.22 7.39
N LYS A 52 -12.28 -5.74 7.64
CA LYS A 52 -11.97 -6.45 8.89
C LYS A 52 -12.13 -5.58 10.14
N LEU A 53 -11.76 -4.30 10.05
CA LEU A 53 -11.88 -3.35 11.17
C LEU A 53 -13.35 -2.97 11.41
N ILE A 54 -14.12 -2.77 10.35
CA ILE A 54 -15.58 -2.54 10.44
C ILE A 54 -16.26 -3.75 11.08
N CYS A 55 -15.94 -4.98 10.65
CA CYS A 55 -16.45 -6.20 11.28
C CYS A 55 -16.05 -6.34 12.76
N ALA A 56 -14.94 -5.73 13.18
CA ALA A 56 -14.51 -5.70 14.58
C ALA A 56 -15.22 -4.62 15.43
N GLY A 57 -16.15 -3.86 14.83
CA GLY A 57 -16.92 -2.80 15.48
C GLY A 57 -16.26 -1.43 15.46
N ILE A 58 -15.24 -1.22 14.63
CA ILE A 58 -14.56 0.07 14.50
C ILE A 58 -15.29 0.94 13.46
N PRO A 59 -15.51 2.24 13.72
CA PRO A 59 -16.12 3.14 12.74
C PRO A 59 -15.39 3.13 11.39
N GLU A 60 -16.15 3.25 10.30
CA GLU A 60 -15.59 3.23 8.93
C GLU A 60 -14.52 4.31 8.73
N LYS A 61 -14.74 5.52 9.27
CA LYS A 61 -13.79 6.64 9.17
C LYS A 61 -12.41 6.31 9.78
N ASP A 62 -12.41 5.67 10.94
CA ASP A 62 -11.17 5.29 11.63
C ASP A 62 -10.52 4.07 10.96
N SER A 63 -11.35 3.16 10.45
CA SER A 63 -10.91 1.99 9.68
C SER A 63 -10.20 2.38 8.38
N LEU A 64 -10.77 3.33 7.63
CA LEU A 64 -10.19 3.88 6.40
C LEU A 64 -8.88 4.60 6.70
N LYS A 65 -8.86 5.48 7.71
CA LYS A 65 -7.66 6.22 8.10
C LYS A 65 -6.51 5.29 8.49
N PHE A 66 -6.80 4.21 9.23
CA PHE A 66 -5.80 3.20 9.57
C PHE A 66 -5.30 2.48 8.31
N ALA A 67 -6.22 2.01 7.48
CA ALA A 67 -5.88 1.27 6.27
C ALA A 67 -5.03 2.10 5.30
N GLU A 68 -5.31 3.39 5.09
CA GLU A 68 -4.56 4.25 4.16
C GLU A 68 -3.16 4.65 4.65
N THR A 69 -3.01 4.83 5.97
CA THR A 69 -1.76 5.31 6.59
C THR A 69 -0.83 4.19 7.03
N ALA A 70 -1.31 2.94 6.98
CA ALA A 70 -0.53 1.82 7.42
C ALA A 70 0.69 1.56 6.50
N PRO A 71 1.91 1.45 7.05
CA PRO A 71 3.14 1.25 6.27
C PRO A 71 3.11 -0.03 5.42
N PHE A 72 2.30 -1.02 5.81
CA PHE A 72 2.20 -2.31 5.13
C PHE A 72 1.47 -2.25 3.79
N VAL A 73 0.71 -1.19 3.52
CA VAL A 73 0.07 -1.01 2.20
C VAL A 73 1.14 -0.90 1.10
N ASN A 74 2.35 -0.48 1.48
CA ASN A 74 3.51 -0.41 0.60
C ASN A 74 4.48 -1.59 0.79
N SER A 75 4.27 -2.49 1.77
CA SER A 75 5.15 -3.64 2.03
C SER A 75 4.38 -4.98 2.10
N LEU A 76 4.50 -5.73 1.01
CA LEU A 76 3.74 -6.92 0.63
C LEU A 76 4.01 -8.18 1.50
N THR A 77 3.84 -8.14 2.83
CA THR A 77 3.85 -9.37 3.64
C THR A 77 2.57 -9.54 4.47
N GLY A 78 1.70 -10.46 4.03
CA GLY A 78 0.37 -10.69 4.63
C GLY A 78 0.39 -11.04 6.13
N ALA A 79 1.43 -11.72 6.62
CA ALA A 79 1.59 -12.05 8.03
C ALA A 79 1.83 -10.80 8.91
N SER A 80 2.52 -9.78 8.37
CA SER A 80 2.76 -8.51 9.06
C SER A 80 1.49 -7.67 9.14
N VAL A 81 0.66 -7.71 8.10
CA VAL A 81 -0.64 -7.03 8.03
C VAL A 81 -1.57 -7.57 9.11
N GLU A 82 -1.74 -8.88 9.21
CA GLU A 82 -2.67 -9.49 10.16
C GLU A 82 -2.33 -9.16 11.62
N ARG A 83 -1.05 -9.24 11.98
CA ARG A 83 -0.58 -8.90 13.33
C ARG A 83 -0.88 -7.44 13.67
N MET A 84 -0.65 -6.52 12.73
CA MET A 84 -0.88 -5.09 12.96
C MET A 84 -2.37 -4.76 13.10
N VAL A 85 -3.23 -5.37 12.27
CA VAL A 85 -4.69 -5.23 12.36
C VAL A 85 -5.22 -5.72 13.72
N ARG A 86 -4.75 -6.88 14.19
CA ARG A 86 -5.12 -7.39 15.52
C ARG A 86 -4.69 -6.45 16.65
N SER A 87 -3.44 -5.98 16.63
CA SER A 87 -2.94 -5.03 17.62
C SER A 87 -3.75 -3.73 17.67
N PHE A 88 -4.16 -3.21 16.50
CA PHE A 88 -5.01 -2.02 16.44
C PHE A 88 -6.39 -2.25 17.05
N ILE A 89 -7.05 -3.37 16.71
CA ILE A 89 -8.35 -3.74 17.30
C ILE A 89 -8.25 -3.81 18.83
N ASP A 90 -7.20 -4.44 19.36
CA ASP A 90 -7.02 -4.58 20.80
C ASP A 90 -6.79 -3.22 21.50
N LEU A 91 -6.00 -2.34 20.90
CA LEU A 91 -5.78 -0.99 21.41
C LEU A 91 -7.06 -0.15 21.38
N PHE A 92 -7.82 -0.22 20.29
CA PHE A 92 -9.10 0.48 20.16
C PHE A 92 -10.09 0.03 21.25
N LYS A 93 -10.25 -1.28 21.43
CA LYS A 93 -11.13 -1.85 22.47
C LYS A 93 -10.70 -1.47 23.88
N LYS A 94 -9.40 -1.42 24.16
CA LYS A 94 -8.87 -0.96 25.46
C LYS A 94 -9.17 0.53 25.68
N GLY A 95 -9.00 1.35 24.65
CA GLY A 95 -9.31 2.77 24.70
C GLY A 95 -10.79 3.05 24.97
N GLU A 96 -11.69 2.31 24.32
CA GLU A 96 -13.14 2.42 24.55
C GLU A 96 -13.55 2.01 25.98
N ARG A 97 -12.96 0.92 26.51
CA ARG A 97 -13.20 0.49 27.90
C ARG A 97 -12.70 1.48 28.94
N ALA A 98 -11.64 2.25 28.65
CA ALA A 98 -11.12 3.25 29.56
C ALA A 98 -11.97 4.54 29.60
N LYS A 99 -12.90 4.72 28.65
CA LYS A 99 -13.85 5.84 28.61
C LYS A 99 -15.20 5.50 29.29
N GLN A 100 -15.44 4.23 29.62
CA GLN A 100 -16.59 3.75 30.40
C GLN A 100 -16.28 3.79 31.89
#